data_AF-A0A7Y3A3P1-F1
#
_entry.id   AF-A0A7Y3A3P1-F1
#
_cell.length_a   1.000
_cell.length_b   1.000
_cell.length_c   1.000
_cell.angle_alpha   90.00
_cell.angle_beta   90.00
_cell.angle_gamma   90.00
#
_symmetry.space_group_name_H-M   'P 1'
#
loop_
_entity.id
_entity.type
_entity.pdbx_description
1 polymer ?
#
loop_
_entity_poly.entity_id
_entity_poly.type
_entity_poly.pdbx_seq_one_letter_code
_entity_poly.pdbx_strand_id
1 'polypeptide(L)'
;MSSCGKPPTSADILNRSIAYHDPENNWPTFKGQFHITMEIPDQSNRESDIKIDLPADTFYVKAVKDTITTEFDLKGSECRITYNGSENFSEEIATANRLSCERATMYKNYYTYLYGLPMKLKDPGTD
;
A
#
# COMPACT_ATOMS: atom_id res chain seq x y z
N MET A 1 47.79 10.19 -11.87
CA MET A 1 46.97 8.96 -11.95
C MET A 1 45.76 9.18 -11.06
N SER A 2 44.59 9.45 -11.65
CA SER A 2 43.38 9.62 -10.86
C SER A 2 42.98 8.24 -10.33
N SER A 3 43.03 8.08 -9.01
CA SER A 3 42.55 6.87 -8.33
C SER A 3 41.05 6.73 -8.61
N CYS A 4 40.64 5.65 -9.26
CA CYS A 4 39.24 5.25 -9.25
C CYS A 4 38.87 4.91 -7.80
N GLY A 5 38.00 5.73 -7.19
CA GLY A 5 37.46 5.44 -5.87
C GLY A 5 36.74 4.09 -5.86
N LYS A 6 36.77 3.40 -4.71
CA LYS A 6 36.06 2.14 -4.50
C LYS A 6 34.57 2.32 -4.88
N PRO A 7 33.96 1.40 -5.65
CA PRO A 7 32.55 1.50 -5.97
C PRO A 7 31.69 1.45 -4.69
N PRO A 8 30.54 2.13 -4.65
CA PRO A 8 29.66 2.13 -3.49
C PRO A 8 29.13 0.72 -3.21
N THR A 9 28.95 0.40 -1.93
CA THR A 9 28.28 -0.84 -1.50
C THR A 9 26.76 -0.75 -1.72
N SER A 10 26.07 -1.89 -1.65
CA SER A 10 24.59 -1.91 -1.68
C SER A 10 23.98 -1.05 -0.56
N ALA A 11 24.56 -1.11 0.64
CA ALA A 11 24.14 -0.28 1.77
C ALA A 11 24.36 1.22 1.51
N ASP A 12 25.48 1.59 0.88
CA ASP A 12 25.73 2.99 0.49
C ASP A 12 24.70 3.49 -0.52
N ILE A 13 24.36 2.66 -1.51
CA ILE A 13 23.35 2.98 -2.52
C ILE A 13 21.98 3.14 -1.84
N LEU A 14 21.57 2.20 -0.99
CA LEU A 14 20.29 2.25 -0.29
C LEU A 14 20.17 3.51 0.59
N ASN A 15 21.20 3.79 1.40
CA ASN A 15 21.20 4.97 2.26
C ASN A 15 21.11 6.28 1.47
N ARG A 16 21.80 6.36 0.32
CA ARG A 16 21.72 7.53 -0.57
C ARG A 16 20.34 7.66 -1.21
N SER A 17 19.74 6.56 -1.66
CA SER A 17 18.38 6.57 -2.22
C SER A 17 17.35 7.01 -1.18
N ILE A 18 17.45 6.51 0.06
CA ILE A 18 16.58 6.95 1.17
C ILE A 18 16.76 8.44 1.43
N ALA A 19 17.98 8.93 1.56
CA ALA A 19 18.24 10.35 1.81
C ALA A 19 17.73 11.26 0.68
N TYR A 20 17.69 10.76 -0.56
CA TYR A 20 17.13 11.49 -1.70
C TYR A 20 15.60 11.54 -1.69
N HIS A 21 14.94 10.42 -1.39
CA HIS A 21 13.48 10.31 -1.43
C HIS A 21 12.79 10.80 -0.15
N ASP A 22 13.45 10.71 1.00
CA ASP A 22 12.92 11.11 2.30
C ASP A 22 13.98 11.87 3.14
N PRO A 23 14.39 13.07 2.73
CA PRO A 23 15.47 13.82 3.37
C PRO A 23 15.16 14.25 4.81
N GLU A 24 13.88 14.36 5.16
CA GLU A 24 13.39 14.79 6.47
C GLU A 24 12.94 13.60 7.35
N ASN A 25 13.08 12.37 6.86
CA ASN A 25 12.62 11.16 7.55
C ASN A 25 11.12 11.25 7.93
N ASN A 26 10.29 11.65 6.98
CA ASN A 26 8.85 11.80 7.10
C ASN A 26 8.11 10.45 7.02
N TRP A 27 8.72 9.41 6.45
CA TRP A 27 8.06 8.11 6.24
C TRP A 27 7.48 7.51 7.53
N PRO A 28 8.18 7.43 8.69
CA PRO A 28 7.60 6.88 9.92
C PRO A 28 6.34 7.62 10.42
N THR A 29 6.16 8.87 10.00
CA THR A 29 5.00 9.71 10.34
C THR A 29 4.01 9.87 9.18
N PHE A 30 4.16 9.07 8.12
CA PHE A 30 3.36 9.22 6.92
C PHE A 30 1.86 9.08 7.22
N LYS A 31 1.13 10.11 6.82
CA LYS A 31 -0.32 10.17 6.82
C LYS A 31 -0.75 10.81 5.52
N GLY A 32 -1.38 10.04 4.65
CA GLY A 32 -1.70 10.50 3.30
C GLY A 32 -2.88 9.77 2.70
N GLN A 33 -3.40 10.38 1.63
CA GLN A 33 -4.39 9.77 0.77
C GLN A 33 -4.02 9.99 -0.68
N PHE A 34 -4.31 9.02 -1.53
CA PHE A 34 -4.05 9.12 -2.96
C PHE A 34 -5.06 8.29 -3.74
N HIS A 35 -5.23 8.68 -4.99
CA HIS A 35 -6.09 8.02 -5.95
C HIS A 35 -5.24 7.28 -6.98
N ILE A 36 -5.60 6.03 -7.29
CA ILE A 36 -4.96 5.22 -8.32
C ILE A 36 -6.02 4.83 -9.35
N THR A 37 -5.75 5.18 -10.60
CA THR A 37 -6.47 4.64 -11.76
C THR A 37 -5.67 3.50 -12.35
N MET A 38 -6.24 2.30 -12.36
CA MET A 38 -5.66 1.15 -13.06
C MET A 38 -6.37 0.96 -14.41
N GLU A 39 -5.60 1.12 -15.48
CA GLU A 39 -6.08 1.00 -16.86
C GLU A 39 -5.59 -0.31 -17.48
N ILE A 40 -6.49 -1.01 -18.17
CA ILE A 40 -6.19 -2.18 -18.98
C ILE A 40 -6.90 -1.98 -20.32
N PRO A 41 -6.26 -2.22 -21.47
CA PRO A 41 -6.93 -2.13 -22.77
C PRO A 41 -8.25 -2.90 -22.80
N ASP A 42 -9.27 -2.30 -23.40
CA ASP A 42 -10.61 -2.87 -23.59
C ASP A 42 -11.35 -3.26 -22.29
N GLN A 43 -10.92 -2.75 -21.13
CA GLN A 43 -11.62 -2.94 -19.85
C GLN A 43 -11.98 -1.60 -19.21
N SER A 44 -13.00 -1.59 -18.36
CA SER A 44 -13.26 -0.44 -17.50
C SER A 44 -12.06 -0.18 -16.58
N ASN A 45 -11.81 1.09 -16.31
CA ASN A 45 -10.85 1.46 -15.27
C ASN A 45 -11.26 0.86 -13.92
N ARG A 46 -10.25 0.51 -13.13
CA ARG A 46 -10.43 0.28 -11.69
C ARG A 46 -9.87 1.49 -10.96
N GLU A 47 -10.77 2.27 -10.37
CA GLU A 47 -10.43 3.41 -9.55
C GLU A 47 -10.21 2.97 -8.11
N SER A 48 -9.19 3.50 -7.44
CA SER A 48 -8.89 3.16 -6.05
C SER A 48 -8.51 4.37 -5.22
N ASP A 49 -9.25 4.61 -4.15
CA ASP A 49 -8.89 5.60 -3.13
C ASP A 49 -8.22 4.89 -1.96
N ILE A 50 -7.00 5.31 -1.64
CA ILE A 50 -6.18 4.69 -0.60
C ILE A 50 -5.85 5.74 0.45
N LYS A 51 -5.97 5.36 1.72
CA LYS A 51 -5.55 6.17 2.87
C LYS A 51 -4.65 5.34 3.76
N ILE A 52 -3.56 5.95 4.19
CA ILE A 52 -2.58 5.33 5.08
C ILE A 52 -2.30 6.34 6.19
N ASP A 53 -2.34 5.88 7.44
CA ASP A 53 -1.85 6.62 8.61
C ASP A 53 -0.99 5.65 9.42
N LEU A 54 0.33 5.75 9.26
CA LEU A 54 1.28 4.85 9.93
C LEU A 54 1.27 5.05 11.46
N PRO A 55 1.30 6.29 11.99
CA PRO A 55 1.22 6.51 13.45
C PRO A 55 -0.06 5.96 14.09
N ALA A 56 -1.21 6.06 13.41
CA ALA A 56 -2.48 5.56 13.92
C ALA A 56 -2.73 4.07 13.61
N ASP A 57 -1.80 3.42 12.91
CA ASP A 57 -1.92 2.06 12.38
C ASP A 57 -3.24 1.81 11.61
N THR A 58 -3.62 2.77 10.76
CA THR A 58 -4.84 2.68 9.95
C THR A 58 -4.55 2.57 8.46
N PHE A 59 -5.38 1.80 7.78
CA PHE A 59 -5.33 1.60 6.35
C PHE A 59 -6.74 1.49 5.79
N TYR A 60 -7.02 2.25 4.73
CA TYR A 60 -8.27 2.16 4.01
C TYR A 60 -8.00 2.03 2.52
N VAL A 61 -8.74 1.15 1.86
CA VAL A 61 -8.82 1.11 0.40
C VAL A 61 -10.25 0.93 -0.03
N LYS A 62 -10.71 1.82 -0.90
CA LYS A 62 -11.92 1.67 -1.69
C LYS A 62 -11.52 1.43 -3.13
N ALA A 63 -12.12 0.43 -3.75
CA ALA A 63 -11.93 0.15 -5.15
C ALA A 63 -13.28 0.04 -5.86
N VAL A 64 -13.38 0.72 -7.00
CA VAL A 64 -14.55 0.70 -7.87
C VAL A 64 -14.14 0.17 -9.23
N LYS A 65 -14.84 -0.86 -9.71
CA LYS A 65 -14.72 -1.36 -11.08
C LYS A 65 -16.12 -1.72 -11.57
N ASP A 66 -16.51 -1.21 -12.73
CA ASP A 66 -17.86 -1.34 -13.26
C ASP A 66 -18.92 -0.93 -12.21
N THR A 67 -19.79 -1.86 -11.81
CA THR A 67 -20.83 -1.65 -10.80
C THR A 67 -20.42 -2.15 -9.40
N ILE A 68 -19.19 -2.64 -9.24
CA ILE A 68 -18.71 -3.25 -8.00
C ILE A 68 -17.85 -2.24 -7.25
N THR A 69 -18.23 -1.99 -6.00
CA THR A 69 -17.45 -1.25 -5.00
C THR A 69 -17.07 -2.20 -3.88
N THR A 70 -15.77 -2.28 -3.59
CA THR A 70 -15.25 -2.98 -2.40
C THR A 70 -14.52 -1.97 -1.52
N GLU A 71 -14.76 -2.01 -0.22
CA GLU A 71 -14.02 -1.17 0.74
C GLU A 71 -13.47 -2.04 1.85
N PHE A 72 -12.21 -1.82 2.19
CA PHE A 72 -11.53 -2.44 3.32
C PHE A 72 -11.02 -1.33 4.23
N ASP A 73 -11.43 -1.34 5.48
CA ASP A 73 -11.04 -0.40 6.52
C ASP A 73 -10.40 -1.17 7.67
N LEU A 74 -9.12 -0.88 7.93
CA LEU A 74 -8.31 -1.51 8.97
C LEU A 74 -7.87 -0.48 9.98
N LYS A 75 -8.05 -0.80 11.26
CA LYS A 75 -7.60 0.01 12.39
C LYS A 75 -7.05 -0.90 13.49
N GLY A 76 -5.74 -1.00 13.59
CA GLY A 76 -5.11 -2.00 14.46
C GLY A 76 -5.55 -3.42 14.09
N SER A 77 -6.19 -4.13 15.03
CA SER A 77 -6.76 -5.46 14.80
C SER A 77 -8.19 -5.44 14.26
N GLU A 78 -8.85 -4.28 14.22
CA GLU A 78 -10.21 -4.15 13.71
C GLU A 78 -10.18 -4.14 12.18
N CYS A 79 -11.12 -4.88 11.59
CA CYS A 79 -11.28 -5.02 10.15
C CYS A 79 -12.75 -4.91 9.80
N ARG A 80 -13.07 -3.97 8.91
CA ARG A 80 -14.40 -3.74 8.38
C ARG A 80 -14.36 -3.81 6.87
N ILE A 81 -15.29 -4.56 6.29
CA ILE A 81 -15.35 -4.79 4.85
C ILE A 81 -16.75 -4.42 4.37
N THR A 82 -16.83 -3.66 3.29
CA THR A 82 -18.11 -3.38 2.64
C THR A 82 -18.08 -3.78 1.17
N TYR A 83 -19.22 -4.27 0.70
CA TYR A 83 -19.49 -4.59 -0.69
C TYR A 83 -20.70 -3.78 -1.13
N ASN A 84 -20.53 -2.93 -2.15
CA ASN A 84 -21.56 -2.02 -2.64
C ASN A 84 -22.24 -1.21 -1.52
N GLY A 85 -21.46 -0.78 -0.53
CA GLY A 85 -21.93 0.02 0.62
C GLY A 85 -22.60 -0.78 1.75
N SER A 86 -22.67 -2.11 1.65
CA SER A 86 -23.21 -2.98 2.70
C SER A 86 -22.13 -3.83 3.35
N GLU A 87 -22.20 -4.00 4.68
CA GLU A 87 -21.42 -5.01 5.43
C GLU A 87 -22.11 -6.38 5.45
N ASN A 88 -23.40 -6.41 5.10
CA ASN A 88 -24.16 -7.64 5.01
C ASN A 88 -24.14 -8.13 3.56
N PHE A 89 -23.37 -9.18 3.32
CA PHE A 89 -23.24 -9.86 2.03
C PHE A 89 -23.08 -11.37 2.28
N SER A 90 -23.47 -12.19 1.29
CA SER A 90 -23.37 -13.65 1.42
C SER A 90 -21.94 -14.14 1.35
N GLU A 91 -21.72 -15.37 1.81
CA GLU A 91 -20.42 -16.06 1.67
C GLU A 91 -20.02 -16.25 0.20
N GLU A 92 -20.98 -16.42 -0.71
CA GLU A 92 -20.69 -16.50 -2.15
C GLU A 92 -20.14 -15.16 -2.67
N ILE A 93 -20.73 -14.03 -2.27
CA ILE A 93 -20.21 -12.69 -2.62
C ILE A 93 -18.83 -12.49 -2.03
N ALA A 94 -18.64 -12.88 -0.76
CA ALA A 94 -17.35 -12.77 -0.09
C ALA A 94 -16.26 -13.55 -0.82
N THR A 95 -16.56 -14.79 -1.23
CA THR A 95 -15.63 -15.65 -1.96
C THR A 95 -15.34 -15.12 -3.35
N ALA A 96 -16.38 -14.77 -4.12
CA ALA A 96 -16.24 -14.29 -5.50
C ALA A 96 -15.43 -12.99 -5.59
N ASN A 97 -15.55 -12.11 -4.58
CA ASN A 97 -14.88 -10.82 -4.54
C ASN A 97 -13.68 -10.77 -3.59
N ARG A 98 -13.30 -11.91 -2.99
CA ARG A 98 -12.17 -12.05 -2.05
C ARG A 98 -12.26 -11.07 -0.87
N LEU A 99 -13.44 -10.94 -0.29
CA LEU A 99 -13.75 -10.03 0.81
C LEU A 99 -13.35 -10.67 2.14
N SER A 100 -12.07 -10.59 2.51
CA SER A 100 -11.56 -11.13 3.78
C SER A 100 -10.58 -10.18 4.45
N CYS A 101 -10.41 -10.33 5.77
CA CYS A 101 -9.47 -9.51 6.55
C CYS A 101 -8.01 -9.85 6.22
N GLU A 102 -7.72 -11.09 5.80
CA GLU A 102 -6.42 -11.46 5.24
C GLU A 102 -6.15 -10.67 3.96
N ARG A 103 -7.17 -10.53 3.08
CA ARG A 103 -7.05 -9.72 1.86
C ARG A 103 -6.83 -8.24 2.18
N ALA A 104 -7.54 -7.70 3.16
CA ALA A 104 -7.35 -6.34 3.64
C ALA A 104 -5.91 -6.13 4.15
N THR A 105 -5.41 -7.06 4.99
CA THR A 105 -4.07 -7.01 5.56
C THR A 105 -3.00 -7.09 4.48
N MET A 106 -3.21 -7.95 3.48
CA MET A 106 -2.33 -8.02 2.32
C MET A 106 -2.31 -6.68 1.57
N TYR A 107 -3.44 -6.00 1.38
CA TYR A 107 -3.45 -4.68 0.74
C TYR A 107 -2.70 -3.64 1.56
N LYS A 108 -2.91 -3.59 2.88
CA LYS A 108 -2.14 -2.73 3.79
C LYS A 108 -0.64 -2.94 3.60
N ASN A 109 -0.18 -4.19 3.66
CA ASN A 109 1.24 -4.53 3.52
C ASN A 109 1.77 -4.19 2.13
N TYR A 110 1.01 -4.49 1.07
CA TYR A 110 1.41 -4.23 -0.31
C TYR A 110 1.55 -2.73 -0.61
N TYR A 111 0.54 -1.92 -0.25
CA TYR A 111 0.58 -0.49 -0.55
C TYR A 111 1.56 0.26 0.35
N THR A 112 1.67 -0.10 1.64
CA THR A 112 2.69 0.49 2.51
C THR A 112 4.10 0.11 2.09
N TYR A 113 4.31 -1.11 1.56
CA TYR A 113 5.60 -1.49 0.98
C TYR A 113 5.90 -0.68 -0.29
N LEU A 114 5.03 -0.72 -1.30
CA LEU A 114 5.27 -0.06 -2.58
C LEU A 114 5.54 1.44 -2.44
N TYR A 115 4.68 2.13 -1.68
CA TYR A 115 4.79 3.59 -1.51
C TYR A 115 5.78 3.99 -0.42
N GLY A 116 6.29 3.01 0.33
CA GLY A 116 7.36 3.21 1.31
C GLY A 116 8.74 2.89 0.78
N LEU A 117 8.90 2.46 -0.47
CA LEU A 117 10.22 2.30 -1.07
C LEU A 117 10.87 3.68 -1.29
N PRO A 118 12.18 3.82 -1.03
CA PRO A 118 13.12 2.79 -0.58
C PRO A 118 13.19 2.60 0.95
N MET A 119 12.53 3.42 1.76
CA MET A 119 12.60 3.39 3.24
C MET A 119 12.28 2.01 3.83
N LYS A 120 11.29 1.31 3.26
CA LYS A 120 10.84 -0.03 3.70
C LYS A 120 11.86 -1.14 3.49
N LEU A 121 12.94 -0.91 2.74
CA LEU A 121 14.01 -1.91 2.56
C LEU A 121 14.93 -2.03 3.78
N LYS A 122 14.71 -1.24 4.84
CA LYS A 122 15.39 -1.39 6.14
C LYS A 122 14.60 -2.22 7.15
N ASP A 123 13.41 -2.68 6.78
CA ASP A 123 12.56 -3.42 7.69
C ASP A 123 13.06 -4.86 7.87
N PRO A 124 12.88 -5.48 9.04
CA PRO A 124 13.24 -6.88 9.23
C PRO A 124 12.58 -7.79 8.19
N GLY A 125 13.39 -8.61 7.51
CA GLY A 125 12.94 -9.54 6.47
C GLY A 125 13.02 -9.02 5.03
N THR A 126 13.63 -7.85 4.80
CA THR A 126 13.91 -7.32 3.45
C THR A 126 15.39 -7.39 3.03
N ASP A 127 16.26 -7.95 3.88
CA ASP A 127 17.71 -8.13 3.67
C ASP A 127 18.08 -9.56 3.25
#